data_AF-A0A957X7R2-F1
#
_entry.id   AF-A0A957X7R2-F1
#
_cell.length_a   1.000
_cell.length_b   1.000
_cell.length_c   1.000
_cell.angle_alpha   90.00
_cell.angle_beta   90.00
_cell.angle_gamma   90.00
#
_symmetry.space_group_name_H-M   'P 1'
#
loop_
_entity.id
_entity.type
_entity.pdbx_description
1 polymer ?
#
loop_
_entity_poly.entity_id
_entity_poly.type
_entity_poly.pdbx_seq_one_letter_code
_entity_poly.pdbx_strand_id
1 'polypeptide(L)'
;MSTATITISNMKIELTLEQLIAAIGQLQTEDRAKLARALADTELDADLARLIAELYSKPPIEDVSDEIILSEIRAVRRQRG
;
A
#
# COMPACT_ATOMS: atom_id res chain seq x y z
N MET A 1 52.88 -4.81 -8.34
CA MET A 1 52.05 -3.58 -8.20
C MET A 1 51.33 -3.68 -6.87
N SER A 2 51.46 -2.68 -6.01
CA SER A 2 50.82 -2.68 -4.69
C SER A 2 49.44 -2.02 -4.81
N THR A 3 48.40 -2.69 -4.31
CA THR A 3 47.04 -2.13 -4.26
C THR A 3 46.77 -1.60 -2.86
N ALA A 4 46.15 -0.42 -2.79
CA ALA A 4 45.66 0.14 -1.54
C ALA A 4 44.12 0.09 -1.55
N THR A 5 43.54 -0.40 -0.46
CA THR A 5 42.08 -0.37 -0.26
C THR A 5 41.70 1.00 0.29
N ILE A 6 40.86 1.73 -0.44
CA ILE A 6 40.27 3.00 0.00
C ILE A 6 38.82 2.73 0.36
N THR A 7 38.45 2.96 1.62
CA THR A 7 37.07 2.85 2.11
C THR A 7 36.50 4.26 2.21
N ILE A 8 35.44 4.56 1.44
CA ILE A 8 34.74 5.85 1.50
C ILE A 8 33.39 5.62 2.19
N SER A 9 33.32 5.99 3.47
CA SER A 9 32.07 5.95 4.23
C SER A 9 31.22 7.21 3.94
N ASN A 10 29.90 7.05 3.80
CA ASN A 10 28.93 8.14 3.63
C ASN A 10 29.02 8.95 2.32
N MET A 11 29.40 8.34 1.21
CA MET A 11 29.27 8.99 -0.10
C MET A 11 27.79 9.15 -0.47
N LYS A 12 27.31 10.38 -0.59
CA LYS A 12 26.01 10.69 -1.20
C LYS A 12 26.24 10.90 -2.69
N ILE A 13 25.68 10.01 -3.50
CA ILE A 13 25.63 10.17 -4.96
C ILE A 13 24.25 10.71 -5.30
N GLU A 14 24.21 11.84 -6.01
CA GLU A 14 22.99 12.32 -6.65
C GLU A 14 22.80 11.54 -7.95
N LEU A 15 21.71 10.80 -8.03
CA LEU A 15 21.31 10.05 -9.22
C LEU A 15 20.02 10.64 -9.76
N THR A 16 19.96 10.82 -11.08
CA THR A 16 18.67 11.06 -11.73
C THR A 16 17.87 9.76 -11.75
N LEU A 17 16.55 9.87 -11.91
CA LEU A 17 15.69 8.69 -12.02
C LEU A 17 16.09 7.82 -13.21
N GLU A 18 16.48 8.42 -14.34
CA GLU A 18 16.94 7.70 -15.53
C GLU A 18 18.21 6.89 -15.26
N GLN A 19 19.16 7.47 -14.50
CA GLN A 19 20.38 6.78 -14.10
C GLN A 19 20.08 5.60 -13.17
N LEU A 20 19.13 5.77 -12.25
CA LEU A 20 18.68 4.68 -11.38
C LEU A 20 18.01 3.57 -12.18
N ILE A 21 17.11 3.90 -13.11
CA ILE A 21 16.45 2.92 -14.00
C ILE A 21 17.48 2.18 -14.85
N ALA A 22 18.46 2.90 -15.42
CA ALA A 22 19.54 2.29 -16.19
C ALA A 22 20.36 1.31 -15.35
N ALA A 23 20.70 1.69 -14.11
CA ALA A 23 21.42 0.82 -13.18
C ALA A 23 20.61 -0.43 -12.81
N ILE A 24 19.31 -0.30 -12.56
CA ILE A 24 18.39 -1.42 -12.31
C ILE A 24 18.35 -2.36 -13.54
N GLY A 25 18.37 -1.81 -14.75
CA GLY A 25 18.41 -2.58 -15.99
C GLY A 25 19.64 -3.50 -16.10
N GLN A 26 20.77 -3.11 -15.51
CA GLN A 26 22.02 -3.89 -15.50
C GLN A 26 22.04 -5.00 -14.44
N LEU A 27 21.09 -5.04 -13.51
CA LEU A 27 21.01 -6.09 -12.49
C LEU A 27 20.69 -7.45 -13.11
N GLN A 28 21.03 -8.53 -12.40
CA GLN A 28 20.60 -9.88 -12.76
C GLN A 28 19.08 -10.02 -12.61
N THR A 29 18.47 -10.96 -13.34
CA THR A 29 17.02 -11.18 -13.31
C THR A 29 16.48 -11.41 -11.91
N GLU A 30 17.20 -12.17 -11.08
CA GLU A 30 16.81 -12.45 -9.69
C GLU A 30 16.80 -11.19 -8.82
N ASP A 31 17.79 -10.31 -8.98
CA ASP A 31 17.86 -9.07 -8.20
C ASP A 31 16.84 -8.04 -8.67
N ARG A 32 16.53 -8.00 -9.96
CA ARG A 32 15.39 -7.22 -10.47
C ARG A 32 14.06 -7.73 -9.89
N ALA A 33 13.88 -9.04 -9.75
CA ALA A 33 12.67 -9.61 -9.16
C ALA A 33 12.54 -9.25 -7.67
N LYS A 34 13.64 -9.27 -6.91
CA LYS A 34 13.65 -8.82 -5.52
C LYS A 34 13.29 -7.34 -5.40
N LEU A 35 13.84 -6.49 -6.27
CA LEU A 35 13.53 -5.06 -6.28
C LEU A 35 12.05 -4.82 -6.61
N ALA A 36 11.52 -5.48 -7.64
CA ALA A 36 10.11 -5.35 -8.01
C ALA A 36 9.19 -5.75 -6.84
N ARG A 37 9.54 -6.83 -6.12
CA ARG A 37 8.78 -7.26 -4.94
C ARG A 37 8.84 -6.24 -3.80
N ALA A 38 10.02 -5.71 -3.49
CA ALA A 38 10.16 -4.70 -2.45
C ALA A 38 9.35 -3.42 -2.74
N LEU A 39 9.31 -3.00 -4.02
CA LEU A 39 8.48 -1.88 -4.46
C LEU A 39 6.98 -2.18 -4.28
N ALA A 40 6.54 -3.37 -4.72
CA ALA A 40 5.14 -3.79 -4.56
C ALA A 40 4.72 -3.90 -3.09
N ASP A 41 5.57 -4.45 -2.23
CA ASP A 41 5.29 -4.55 -0.78
C ASP A 41 5.14 -3.16 -0.16
N THR A 42 5.96 -2.18 -0.57
CA THR A 42 5.87 -0.79 -0.10
C THR A 42 4.56 -0.11 -0.52
N GLU A 43 4.11 -0.35 -1.75
CA GLU A 43 2.83 0.19 -2.25
C GLU A 43 1.64 -0.45 -1.54
N LEU A 44 1.68 -1.76 -1.30
CA LEU A 44 0.65 -2.48 -0.57
C LEU A 44 0.51 -2.00 0.88
N ASP A 45 1.62 -1.74 1.56
CA ASP A 45 1.61 -1.19 2.92
C ASP A 45 0.96 0.20 2.95
N ALA A 46 1.25 1.04 1.95
CA ALA A 46 0.64 2.36 1.82
C ALA A 46 -0.87 2.27 1.56
N ASP A 47 -1.30 1.36 0.69
CA ASP A 47 -2.71 1.12 0.40
C ASP A 47 -3.46 0.56 1.61
N LEU A 48 -2.86 -0.35 2.37
CA LEU A 48 -3.44 -0.87 3.60
C LEU A 48 -3.58 0.25 4.65
N ALA A 49 -2.56 1.08 4.83
CA ALA A 49 -2.63 2.22 5.74
C ALA A 49 -3.74 3.20 5.34
N ARG A 50 -3.91 3.45 4.04
CA ARG A 50 -5.00 4.27 3.49
C ARG A 50 -6.37 3.64 3.76
N LEU A 51 -6.54 2.34 3.50
CA LEU A 51 -7.79 1.63 3.76
C LEU A 51 -8.17 1.69 5.25
N ILE A 52 -7.20 1.50 6.14
CA ILE A 52 -7.40 1.60 7.58
C ILE A 52 -7.90 3.02 7.94
N ALA A 53 -7.26 4.07 7.43
CA ALA A 53 -7.67 5.44 7.66
C ALA A 53 -9.11 5.70 7.14
N GLU A 54 -9.44 5.19 5.95
CA GLU A 54 -10.79 5.29 5.38
C GLU A 54 -11.83 4.59 6.27
N LEU A 55 -11.54 3.39 6.77
CA LEU A 55 -12.44 2.64 7.66
C LEU A 55 -12.66 3.36 8.98
N TYR A 56 -11.60 3.91 9.60
CA TYR A 56 -11.72 4.68 10.85
C TYR A 56 -12.35 6.06 10.66
N SER A 57 -12.33 6.62 9.44
CA SER A 57 -12.98 7.90 9.14
C SER A 57 -14.50 7.79 9.00
N LYS A 58 -15.04 6.56 8.88
CA LYS A 58 -16.49 6.37 8.81
C LYS A 58 -17.08 6.54 10.20
N PRO A 59 -18.17 7.34 10.34
CA PRO A 59 -18.89 7.39 11.59
C PRO A 59 -19.37 5.98 11.96
N PRO A 60 -19.50 5.67 13.27
CA PRO A 60 -20.16 4.45 13.71
C PRO A 60 -21.48 4.32 12.94
N ILE A 61 -21.76 3.12 12.42
CA ILE A 61 -23.09 2.84 11.87
C ILE A 61 -24.08 3.18 12.98
N GLU A 62 -25.04 4.06 12.70
CA GLU A 62 -26.11 4.34 13.65
C GLU A 62 -26.70 3.00 14.07
N ASP A 63 -26.71 2.72 15.38
CA ASP A 63 -27.28 1.49 15.90
C ASP A 63 -28.71 1.35 15.35
N VAL A 64 -28.92 0.32 14.55
CA VAL A 64 -30.24 0.05 13.97
C VAL A 64 -31.13 -0.37 15.13
N SER A 65 -32.01 0.52 15.57
CA SER A 65 -32.92 0.22 16.66
C SER A 65 -33.94 -0.84 16.23
N ASP A 66 -34.41 -1.63 17.19
CA ASP A 66 -35.50 -2.60 16.98
C ASP A 66 -36.73 -1.96 16.33
N GLU A 67 -36.95 -0.67 16.58
CA GLU A 67 -38.06 0.10 16.04
C GLU A 67 -37.90 0.38 14.54
N ILE A 68 -36.67 0.66 14.08
CA ILE A 68 -36.35 0.76 12.65
C ILE A 68 -36.56 -0.60 11.97
N ILE A 69 -36.10 -1.69 12.59
CA ILE A 69 -36.26 -3.05 12.06
C ILE A 69 -37.75 -3.41 11.92
N LEU A 70 -38.55 -3.14 12.96
CA LEU A 70 -39.99 -3.41 12.96
C LEU A 70 -40.73 -2.58 11.91
N SER A 71 -40.30 -1.33 11.67
CA SER A 71 -40.89 -0.47 10.66
C SER A 71 -40.67 -1.04 9.25
N GLU A 72 -39.48 -1.56 8.97
CA GLU A 72 -39.11 -2.14 7.69
C GLU A 72 -39.83 -3.47 7.44
N ILE A 73 -39.90 -4.34 8.45
CA ILE A 73 -40.66 -5.60 8.37
C ILE A 73 -42.14 -5.33 8.03
N ARG A 74 -42.75 -4.31 8.65
CA ARG A 74 -44.12 -3.90 8.34
C ARG A 74 -44.25 -3.35 6.92
N ALA A 75 -43.27 -2.58 6.44
CA ALA A 75 -43.26 -2.05 5.07
C ALA A 75 -43.19 -3.18 4.03
N VAL A 76 -42.29 -4.15 4.20
CA VAL A 76 -42.15 -5.30 3.30
C VAL A 76 -43.41 -6.16 3.28
N ARG A 77 -44.04 -6.39 4.44
CA ARG A 77 -45.31 -7.16 4.51
C ARG A 77 -46.46 -6.46 3.78
N ARG A 78 -46.50 -5.12 3.75
CA ARG A 78 -47.50 -4.35 2.99
C ARG A 78 -47.26 -4.36 1.48
N GLN A 79 -46.01 -4.49 1.03
CA GLN A 79 -45.70 -4.60 -0.40
C GLN A 79 -45.98 -6.00 -0.98
N ARG A 80 -45.98 -7.03 -0.13
CA ARG A 80 -46.20 -8.43 -0.54
C ARG A 80 -47.61 -8.95 -0.25
N GLY A 81 -48.47 -8.13 0.36
CA GLY A 81 -49.86 -8.45 0.72
C GLY A 81 -50.85 -7.98 -0.33
#